data_AF-A0A7W1FRG3-F1
#
_entry.id   AF-A0A7W1FRG3-F1
#
_cell.length_a   1.000
_cell.length_b   1.000
_cell.length_c   1.000
_cell.angle_alpha   90.00
_cell.angle_beta   90.00
_cell.angle_gamma   90.00
#
_symmetry.space_group_name_H-M   'P 1'
#
loop_
_entity.id
_entity.type
_entity.pdbx_description
1 polymer ?
#
loop_
_entity_poly.entity_id
_entity_poly.type
_entity_poly.pdbx_seq_one_letter_code
_entity_poly.pdbx_strand_id
1 'polypeptide(L)' 'MDGSYLSRHDIDVYLDGQDMRFSYGRSSGRLTCSTGSLSSGTHTVEVEAYTEDDNGNSKTGRKRWTFMIKK' A
#
# COMPACT_ATOMS: atom_id res chain seq x y z
N MET A 1 3.53 20.59 12.97
CA MET A 1 3.99 20.81 11.58
C MET A 1 5.24 19.95 11.46
N ASP A 2 5.37 18.92 10.63
CA ASP A 2 4.69 18.57 9.41
C ASP A 2 4.84 17.04 9.32
N GLY A 3 3.77 16.28 9.53
CA GLY A 3 3.84 14.84 9.35
C GLY A 3 3.88 14.62 7.85
N SER A 4 5.08 14.38 7.30
CA SER A 4 5.35 14.23 5.88
C SER A 4 4.22 13.41 5.24
N TYR A 5 3.27 14.09 4.62
CA TYR A 5 2.13 13.42 4.03
C TYR A 5 2.70 12.57 2.90
N LEU A 6 2.68 11.25 3.09
CA LEU A 6 3.11 10.27 2.11
C LEU A 6 2.61 10.69 0.73
N SER A 7 3.49 10.63 -0.26
CA SER A 7 3.13 10.76 -1.66
C SER A 7 2.92 9.37 -2.23
N ARG A 8 2.34 9.29 -3.42
CA ARG A 8 2.18 8.00 -4.11
C ARG A 8 3.51 7.27 -4.33
N HIS A 9 4.61 8.00 -4.51
CA HIS A 9 5.94 7.40 -4.72
C HIS A 9 6.55 6.80 -3.45
N ASP A 10 6.00 7.13 -2.29
CA ASP A 10 6.46 6.69 -0.99
C ASP A 10 5.76 5.39 -0.55
N ILE A 11 4.88 4.84 -1.40
CA ILE A 11 4.02 3.71 -1.08
C ILE A 11 4.12 2.67 -2.19
N ASP A 12 4.35 1.43 -1.79
CA ASP A 12 4.25 0.27 -2.65
C ASP A 12 3.11 -0.63 -2.17
N VAL A 13 2.37 -1.20 -3.13
CA VAL A 13 1.23 -2.08 -2.83
C VAL A 13 1.41 -3.37 -3.61
N TYR A 14 1.27 -4.48 -2.91
CA TYR A 14 1.39 -5.81 -3.47
C TYR A 14 0.13 -6.64 -3.23
N LEU A 15 -0.23 -7.45 -4.22
CA LEU A 15 -1.26 -8.48 -4.12
C LEU A 15 -0.65 -9.82 -4.50
N ASP A 16 -0.64 -10.76 -3.55
CA ASP A 16 0.03 -12.07 -3.66
C ASP A 16 1.51 -11.94 -4.08
N GLY A 17 2.15 -10.85 -3.62
CA GLY A 17 3.56 -10.53 -3.93
C GLY A 17 3.78 -9.82 -5.26
N GLN A 18 2.74 -9.60 -6.07
CA GLN A 18 2.83 -8.85 -7.33
C GLN A 18 2.58 -7.36 -7.09
N ASP A 19 3.36 -6.48 -7.72
CA ASP A 19 3.12 -5.03 -7.65
C ASP A 19 1.74 -4.67 -8.24
N MET A 20 1.10 -3.71 -7.59
CA MET A 20 -0.24 -3.29 -7.94
C MET A 20 -0.29 -1.81 -8.27
N ARG A 21 -1.00 -1.49 -9.35
CA ARG A 21 -1.35 -0.10 -9.63
C ARG A 21 -2.43 0.37 -8.66
N PHE A 22 -2.18 1.50 -8.00
CA PHE A 22 -3.10 2.08 -7.03
C PHE A 22 -3.27 3.58 -7.22
N SER A 23 -4.33 4.11 -6.61
CA SER A 23 -4.55 5.54 -6.40
C SER A 23 -4.48 5.84 -4.91
N TYR A 24 -3.86 6.96 -4.56
CA TYR A 24 -3.71 7.39 -3.17
C TYR A 24 -4.16 8.84 -3.02
N GLY A 25 -5.18 9.03 -2.19
CA GLY A 25 -5.67 10.35 -1.80
C GLY A 25 -4.89 10.88 -0.61
N ARG A 26 -3.86 11.69 -0.85
CA ARG A 26 -2.99 12.26 0.18
C ARG A 26 -3.75 12.94 1.33
N SER A 27 -4.80 13.70 1.01
CA SER A 27 -5.61 14.41 2.01
C SER A 27 -6.51 13.49 2.85
N SER A 28 -6.93 12.35 2.32
CA SER A 28 -7.82 11.40 3.04
C SER A 28 -7.07 10.20 3.62
N GLY A 29 -5.80 9.99 3.23
CA GLY A 29 -5.05 8.78 3.53
C GLY A 29 -5.61 7.52 2.86
N ARG A 30 -6.57 7.66 1.94
CA ARG A 30 -7.26 6.53 1.32
C ARG A 30 -6.46 6.00 0.14
N LEU A 31 -6.14 4.71 0.20
CA LEU A 31 -5.57 3.96 -0.90
C LEU A 31 -6.64 3.07 -1.55
N THR A 32 -6.71 3.08 -2.87
CA THR A 32 -7.61 2.23 -3.64
C THR A 32 -6.86 1.55 -4.77
N CYS A 33 -7.06 0.25 -4.92
CA CYS A 33 -6.44 -0.58 -5.93
C CYS A 33 -7.51 -1.41 -6.64
N SER A 34 -7.39 -1.54 -7.96
CA SER A 34 -8.25 -2.41 -8.77
C SER A 34 -7.56 -3.74 -8.98
N THR A 35 -8.09 -4.80 -8.36
CA THR A 35 -7.49 -6.14 -8.37
C THR A 35 -7.85 -6.98 -9.60
N GLY A 36 -8.72 -6.47 -10.48
CA GLY A 36 -9.29 -7.26 -11.58
C GLY A 36 -10.06 -8.48 -11.06
N SER A 37 -10.06 -9.56 -11.85
CA SER A 37 -10.64 -10.85 -11.44
C SER A 37 -9.65 -11.63 -10.60
N LEU A 38 -10.05 -11.92 -9.35
CA LEU A 38 -9.30 -12.80 -8.46
C LEU A 38 -9.87 -14.21 -8.50
N SER A 39 -8.98 -15.19 -8.47
CA SER A 39 -9.35 -16.60 -8.34
C SER A 39 -9.99 -16.86 -6.97
N SER A 40 -10.75 -17.95 -6.85
CA SER A 40 -11.20 -18.41 -5.54
C SER A 40 -10.00 -18.89 -4.72
N GLY A 41 -9.90 -18.44 -3.47
CA GLY A 41 -8.77 -18.76 -2.61
C GLY A 41 -8.43 -17.64 -1.63
N THR A 42 -7.34 -17.85 -0.91
CA THR A 42 -6.77 -16.83 -0.01
C THR A 42 -5.81 -15.96 -0.81
N HIS A 43 -6.01 -14.66 -0.70
CA HIS A 43 -5.16 -13.63 -1.29
C HIS A 43 -4.51 -12.80 -0.19
N THR A 44 -3.30 -12.33 -0.45
CA THR A 44 -2.53 -11.53 0.51
C THR A 44 -2.32 -10.13 -0.04
N VAL A 45 -2.73 -9.10 0.71
CA VAL A 45 -2.37 -7.71 0.42
C VAL A 45 -1.22 -7.30 1.32
N GLU A 46 -0.21 -6.67 0.74
CA GLU A 46 0.87 -6.01 1.47
C GLU A 46 0.96 -4.56 1.01
N VAL A 47 1.10 -3.65 1.97
CA VAL A 47 1.35 -2.23 1.74
C VAL A 47 2.61 -1.87 2.48
N GLU A 48 3.57 -1.34 1.75
CA GLU A 48 4.80 -0.79 2.28
C GLU A 48 4.79 0.71 2.08
N ALA A 49 5.22 1.45 3.09
CA ALA A 49 5.38 2.89 3.02
C ALA A 49 6.76 3.28 3.53
N TYR A 50 7.37 4.26 2.90
CA TYR A 50 8.71 4.73 3.16
C TYR A 50 8.72 6.25 3.24
N THR A 51 9.27 6.83 4.29
CA THR A 51 9.50 8.27 4.38
C THR A 51 10.95 8.55 4.69
N GLU A 52 11.55 9.50 3.99
CA GLU A 52 12.81 10.13 4.39
C GLU A 52 12.54 11.53 4.92
N ASP A 53 13.16 11.84 6.05
CA ASP A 53 13.24 13.20 6.57
C ASP A 53 14.50 13.91 6.01
N ASP A 54 14.50 15.24 6.02
CA ASP A 54 15.59 16.10 5.53
C ASP A 54 16.94 15.78 6.20
N ASN A 55 16.90 15.22 7.42
CA ASN A 55 18.07 14.78 8.17
C ASN A 55 18.62 13.40 7.75
N GLY A 56 18.11 12.81 6.66
CA GLY A 56 18.50 11.49 6.14
C GLY A 56 17.96 10.31 6.94
N ASN A 57 16.98 10.53 7.82
CA ASN A 57 16.36 9.47 8.59
C ASN A 57 15.22 8.85 7.79
N SER A 58 15.35 7.55 7.49
CA SER A 58 14.28 6.79 6.87
C SER A 58 13.39 6.09 7.90
N LYS A 59 12.08 6.07 7.64
CA LYS A 59 11.10 5.27 8.38
C LYS A 59 10.35 4.40 7.39
N THR A 60 10.24 3.12 7.70
CA THR A 60 9.42 2.18 6.95
C THR A 60 8.24 1.73 7.78
N GLY A 61 7.07 1.66 7.15
CA GLY A 61 5.86 1.07 7.69
C GLY A 61 5.41 -0.06 6.78
N ARG A 62 5.03 -1.21 7.35
CA ARG A 62 4.50 -2.33 6.59
C ARG A 62 3.18 -2.80 7.19
N LYS A 63 2.19 -3.02 6.33
CA LYS A 63 0.92 -3.61 6.71
C LYS A 63 0.60 -4.75 5.75
N ARG A 64 0.41 -5.94 6.31
CA ARG A 64 -0.01 -7.12 5.55
C ARG A 64 -1.28 -7.70 6.14
N TRP A 65 -2.20 -8.10 5.28
CA TRP A 65 -3.39 -8.84 5.66
C TRP A 65 -3.81 -9.79 4.55
N THR A 66 -4.65 -10.76 4.91
CA THR A 66 -5.21 -11.73 3.97
C THR A 66 -6.72 -11.59 3.88
N PHE A 67 -7.26 -11.96 2.73
CA PHE A 67 -8.69 -12.05 2.51
C PHE A 67 -8.99 -13.27 1.64
N MET A 68 -10.20 -13.82 1.77
CA MET A 68 -10.61 -15.01 1.04
C MET A 68 -11.69 -14.66 0.02
N ILE A 69 -11.48 -15.05 -1.23
CA ILE A 69 -12.50 -15.01 -2.28
C ILE A 69 -13.22 -16.34 -2.31
N LYS A 70 -14.50 -16.31 -1.96
CA LYS A 70 -15.43 -17.44 -2.10
C LYS A 70 -16.25 -17.24 -3.37
N LYS A 71 -16.49 -18.33 -4.08
CA LYS A 71 -17.31 -18.37 -5.29
C LYS A 71 -18.76 -18.63 -4.94
#